data_AF-A0A8H2QIS8-F1
#
_entry.id   AF-A0A8H2QIS8-F1
#
_cell.length_a   1.000
_cell.length_b   1.000
_cell.length_c   1.000
_cell.angle_alpha   90.00
_cell.angle_beta   90.00
_cell.angle_gamma   90.00
#
_symmetry.space_group_name_H-M   'P 1'
#
loop_
_entity.id
_entity.type
_entity.pdbx_description
1 polymer ?
#
loop_
_entity_poly.entity_id
_entity_poly.type
_entity_poly.pdbx_seq_one_letter_code
_entity_poly.pdbx_strand_id
1 'polypeptide(L)'
;MKTLILLLTLIVLCLSCSSQKRNSKKNNFEIFDSITFKFNKTDSLLVHEMAFTPKYEATDLQRFMFSTYGKWNNTIQTEDKLRYLVWKNIKLLDHKDALFTVAVGGKEKKTELLKVNGKPKYGRIFYCSAIVFNVNNYDCFNPESLLKEALANYFINGVKTNKKGNKAFEKEIKIDY
;
A
#
# COMPACT_ATOMS: atom_id res chain seq x y z
N MET A 1 23.16 52.40 -2.25
CA MET A 1 21.78 52.10 -2.69
C MET A 1 21.74 51.14 -3.88
N LYS A 2 22.50 51.37 -4.97
CA LYS A 2 22.52 50.48 -6.15
C LYS A 2 22.94 49.03 -5.86
N THR A 3 23.87 48.83 -4.93
CA THR A 3 24.33 47.50 -4.47
C THR A 3 23.32 46.75 -3.60
N LEU A 4 22.50 47.46 -2.82
CA LEU A 4 21.44 46.85 -2.00
C LEU A 4 20.27 46.36 -2.87
N ILE A 5 19.94 47.11 -3.93
CA ILE A 5 18.91 46.74 -4.91
C ILE A 5 19.35 45.48 -5.70
N LEU A 6 20.64 45.37 -6.04
CA LEU A 6 21.22 44.20 -6.72
C LEU A 6 21.18 42.92 -5.88
N LEU A 7 21.34 43.04 -4.55
CA LEU A 7 21.25 41.89 -3.63
C LEU A 7 19.81 41.42 -3.44
N LEU A 8 18.85 42.35 -3.40
CA LEU A 8 17.42 42.04 -3.29
C LEU A 8 16.86 41.35 -4.55
N THR A 9 17.31 41.72 -5.75
CA THR A 9 16.89 41.04 -6.99
C THR A 9 17.47 39.63 -7.13
N LEU A 10 18.67 39.38 -6.58
CA LEU A 10 19.29 38.06 -6.61
C LEU A 10 18.55 37.04 -5.71
N ILE A 11 18.02 37.49 -4.57
CA ILE A 11 17.27 36.65 -3.63
C ILE A 11 15.91 36.21 -4.21
N VAL A 12 15.24 37.09 -4.98
CA VAL A 12 13.95 36.78 -5.61
C VAL A 12 14.09 35.72 -6.72
N LEU A 13 15.24 35.65 -7.39
CA LEU A 13 15.49 34.64 -8.43
C LEU A 13 15.74 33.23 -7.87
N CYS A 14 16.17 33.10 -6.61
CA CYS A 14 16.39 31.81 -5.95
C CYS A 14 15.10 31.17 -5.38
N LEU A 15 13.98 31.90 -5.32
CA LEU A 15 12.70 31.39 -4.82
C LEU A 15 11.79 30.81 -5.92
N SER A 16 12.24 30.84 -7.18
CA SER A 16 11.56 30.18 -8.30
C SER A 16 11.83 28.68 -8.25
N CYS A 17 11.23 28.00 -7.27
CA CYS A 17 11.11 26.55 -7.27
C CYS A 17 10.20 26.19 -8.45
N SER A 18 10.79 25.77 -9.58
CA SER A 18 10.01 25.19 -10.67
C SER A 18 9.30 23.96 -10.11
N SER A 19 8.00 24.07 -9.85
CA SER A 19 7.16 22.90 -9.61
C SER A 19 7.13 22.11 -10.91
N GLN A 20 8.08 21.20 -11.07
CA GLN A 20 8.01 20.16 -12.08
C GLN A 20 6.77 19.35 -11.73
N LYS A 21 5.65 19.64 -12.42
CA LYS A 21 4.54 18.70 -12.55
C LYS A 21 5.10 17.48 -13.27
N ARG A 22 5.70 16.56 -12.52
CA ARG A 22 5.87 15.19 -12.98
C ARG A 22 4.47 14.74 -13.36
N ASN A 23 4.27 14.42 -14.63
CA ASN A 23 3.16 13.58 -15.07
C ASN A 23 3.35 12.20 -14.42
N SER A 24 3.16 12.10 -13.10
CA SER A 24 3.00 10.82 -12.47
C SER A 24 1.66 10.33 -12.99
N LYS A 25 1.68 9.32 -13.86
CA LYS A 25 0.49 8.55 -14.21
C LYS A 25 -0.19 8.22 -12.88
N LYS A 26 -1.31 8.86 -12.58
CA LYS A 26 -1.98 8.75 -11.28
C LYS A 26 -2.29 7.26 -11.13
N ASN A 27 -1.59 6.59 -10.23
CA ASN A 27 -1.84 5.18 -10.01
C ASN A 27 -3.24 5.07 -9.43
N ASN A 28 -4.09 4.27 -10.06
CA ASN A 28 -5.44 4.05 -9.56
C ASN A 28 -5.33 3.15 -8.31
N PHE A 29 -5.56 3.76 -7.15
CA PHE A 29 -5.80 3.07 -5.90
C PHE A 29 -7.07 3.65 -5.28
N GLU A 30 -7.75 2.80 -4.52
CA GLU A 30 -8.88 3.19 -3.70
C GLU A 30 -8.44 3.08 -2.24
N ILE A 31 -8.95 3.98 -1.41
CA ILE A 31 -8.83 3.86 0.03
C ILE A 31 -10.24 3.56 0.51
N PHE A 32 -10.42 2.36 1.05
CA PHE A 32 -11.66 1.98 1.67
C PHE A 32 -11.67 2.54 3.08
N ASP A 33 -12.69 3.33 3.38
CA ASP A 33 -12.92 3.80 4.72
C ASP A 33 -13.29 2.60 5.59
N SER A 34 -12.39 2.30 6.53
CA SER A 34 -12.58 1.41 7.66
C SER A 34 -12.79 -0.09 7.36
N ILE A 35 -11.70 -0.86 7.44
CA ILE A 35 -11.78 -2.26 7.86
C ILE A 35 -11.78 -2.30 9.38
N THR A 36 -12.66 -3.10 9.96
CA THR A 36 -12.69 -3.39 11.38
C THR A 36 -11.84 -4.63 11.67
N PHE A 37 -10.72 -4.46 12.37
CA PHE A 37 -10.03 -5.58 13.01
C PHE A 37 -10.66 -5.85 14.36
N LYS A 38 -11.17 -7.05 14.58
CA LYS A 38 -11.59 -7.50 15.92
C LYS A 38 -10.48 -8.30 16.57
N PHE A 39 -10.01 -7.82 17.72
CA PHE A 39 -9.04 -8.55 18.54
C PHE A 39 -9.74 -9.50 19.51
N ASN A 40 -10.94 -9.13 19.97
CA ASN A 40 -11.83 -9.98 20.76
C ASN A 40 -13.29 -9.48 20.62
N LYS A 41 -14.20 -9.95 21.49
CA LYS A 41 -15.63 -9.59 21.43
C LYS A 41 -15.90 -8.10 21.66
N THR A 42 -15.01 -7.38 22.35
CA THR A 42 -15.20 -5.98 22.76
C THR A 42 -14.21 -5.04 22.10
N ASP A 43 -13.02 -5.53 21.75
CA ASP A 43 -11.94 -4.72 21.21
C ASP A 43 -11.89 -4.83 19.70
N SER A 44 -12.18 -3.70 19.04
CA SER A 44 -12.06 -3.56 17.61
C SER A 44 -11.34 -2.26 17.25
N LEU A 45 -10.61 -2.28 16.14
CA LEU A 45 -9.95 -1.10 15.59
C LEU A 45 -10.42 -0.87 14.16
N LEU A 46 -10.90 0.35 13.90
CA LEU A 46 -11.19 0.84 12.56
C LEU A 46 -9.90 1.36 11.94
N VAL A 47 -9.58 0.88 10.74
CA VAL A 47 -8.36 1.28 10.02
C VAL A 47 -8.66 1.57 8.56
N HIS A 48 -7.95 2.51 7.96
CA HIS A 48 -8.05 2.77 6.53
C HIS A 48 -7.23 1.73 5.76
N GLU A 49 -7.91 1.02 4.86
CA GLU A 49 -7.25 0.07 3.96
C GLU A 49 -7.05 0.73 2.60
N MET A 50 -5.81 0.74 2.13
CA MET A 50 -5.52 1.06 0.74
C MET A 50 -5.57 -0.22 -0.09
N ALA A 51 -6.31 -0.18 -1.19
CA ALA A 51 -6.46 -1.30 -2.12
C ALA A 51 -6.13 -0.87 -3.56
N PHE A 52 -5.55 -1.81 -4.32
CA PHE A 52 -5.19 -1.58 -5.71
C PHE A 52 -5.12 -2.88 -6.51
N THR A 53 -5.17 -2.74 -7.84
CA THR A 53 -5.07 -3.87 -8.77
C THR A 53 -3.67 -4.48 -8.75
N PRO A 54 -3.53 -5.81 -8.58
CA PRO A 54 -2.24 -6.48 -8.64
C PRO A 54 -1.71 -6.54 -10.07
N LYS A 55 -0.47 -7.02 -10.22
CA LYS A 55 0.13 -7.29 -11.54
C LYS A 55 -0.31 -8.64 -12.11
N TYR A 56 -0.45 -9.63 -11.24
CA TYR A 56 -0.74 -11.02 -11.56
C TYR A 56 -1.81 -11.59 -10.63
N GLU A 57 -1.61 -11.52 -9.31
CA GLU A 57 -2.40 -12.26 -8.31
C GLU A 57 -2.57 -11.45 -7.02
N ALA A 58 -3.58 -11.79 -6.21
CA ALA A 58 -3.86 -11.11 -4.94
C ALA A 58 -2.67 -11.10 -3.96
N THR A 59 -1.77 -12.08 -4.05
CA THR A 59 -0.58 -12.20 -3.19
C THR A 59 0.62 -11.37 -3.66
N ASP A 60 0.52 -10.59 -4.74
CA ASP A 60 1.67 -9.89 -5.31
C ASP A 60 2.32 -8.90 -4.36
N LEU A 61 1.52 -8.18 -3.57
CA LEU A 61 2.05 -7.26 -2.56
C LEU A 61 2.72 -8.01 -1.41
N GLN A 62 2.12 -9.11 -0.94
CA GLN A 62 2.73 -9.99 0.07
C GLN A 62 4.08 -10.52 -0.41
N ARG A 63 4.15 -10.94 -1.69
CA ARG A 63 5.39 -11.42 -2.32
C ARG A 63 6.43 -10.30 -2.44
N PHE A 64 6.02 -9.09 -2.80
CA PHE A 64 6.90 -7.92 -2.84
C PHE A 64 7.48 -7.64 -1.45
N MET A 65 6.64 -7.53 -0.43
CA MET A 65 7.08 -7.28 0.95
C MET A 65 8.02 -8.38 1.46
N PHE A 66 7.72 -9.65 1.17
CA PHE A 66 8.60 -10.77 1.52
C PHE A 66 9.97 -10.68 0.83
N SER A 67 9.99 -10.33 -0.46
CA SER A 67 11.24 -10.25 -1.21
C SER A 67 12.10 -9.06 -0.76
N THR A 68 11.48 -7.99 -0.28
CA THR A 68 12.17 -6.78 0.18
C THR A 68 12.61 -6.87 1.65
N TYR A 69 11.77 -7.43 2.52
CA TYR A 69 11.97 -7.37 3.98
C TYR A 69 12.08 -8.74 4.65
N GLY A 70 12.00 -9.83 3.89
CA GLY A 70 11.99 -11.20 4.44
C GLY A 70 10.65 -11.58 5.06
N LYS A 71 10.66 -12.64 5.88
CA LYS A 71 9.46 -13.17 6.53
C LYS A 71 8.83 -12.12 7.47
N TRP A 72 7.50 -12.03 7.45
CA TRP A 72 6.73 -11.17 8.33
C TRP A 72 6.91 -11.53 9.81
N ASN A 73 6.64 -10.59 10.70
CA ASN A 73 6.73 -10.77 12.15
C ASN A 73 5.49 -11.42 12.74
N ASN A 74 4.31 -11.14 12.19
CA ASN A 74 3.04 -11.66 12.69
C ASN A 74 2.00 -11.75 11.57
N THR A 75 0.87 -12.39 11.86
CA THR A 75 -0.28 -12.47 10.97
C THR A 75 -1.55 -12.07 11.69
N ILE A 76 -2.42 -11.35 11.00
CA ILE A 76 -3.74 -10.94 11.49
C ILE A 76 -4.79 -11.55 10.57
N GLN A 77 -5.88 -12.05 11.13
CA GLN A 77 -7.01 -12.56 10.36
C GLN A 77 -8.25 -11.72 10.63
N THR A 78 -8.93 -11.29 9.58
CA THR A 78 -10.21 -10.59 9.68
C THR A 78 -11.37 -11.58 9.81
N GLU A 79 -12.57 -11.06 10.13
CA GLU A 79 -13.79 -11.87 10.23
C GLU A 79 -14.12 -12.62 8.94
N ASP A 80 -13.85 -12.00 7.78
CA ASP A 80 -14.05 -12.63 6.46
C ASP A 80 -12.89 -13.56 6.06
N LYS A 81 -12.06 -13.95 7.04
CA LYS A 81 -10.91 -14.85 6.92
C LYS A 81 -9.81 -14.32 6.01
N LEU A 82 -9.77 -13.03 5.70
CA LEU A 82 -8.62 -12.44 5.02
C LEU A 82 -7.44 -12.41 5.97
N ARG A 83 -6.29 -12.86 5.47
CA ARG A 83 -5.04 -12.91 6.21
C ARG A 83 -4.18 -11.73 5.79
N TYR A 84 -3.75 -10.96 6.78
CA TYR A 84 -2.75 -9.91 6.64
C TYR A 84 -1.42 -10.38 7.22
N LEU A 85 -0.35 -10.17 6.47
CA LEU A 85 1.02 -10.43 6.90
C LEU A 85 1.62 -9.13 7.41
N VAL A 86 2.21 -9.14 8.60
CA VAL A 86 2.59 -7.94 9.35
C VAL A 86 4.10 -7.83 9.49
N TRP A 87 4.67 -6.75 8.95
CA TRP A 87 6.04 -6.33 9.20
C TRP A 87 6.05 -5.15 10.17
N LYS A 88 6.93 -5.19 11.16
CA LYS A 88 7.11 -4.14 12.16
C LYS A 88 8.47 -3.48 11.97
N ASN A 89 8.54 -2.19 12.30
CA ASN A 89 9.77 -1.41 12.35
C ASN A 89 10.55 -1.42 11.02
N ILE A 90 9.84 -1.30 9.88
CA ILE A 90 10.47 -1.28 8.55
C ILE A 90 10.52 0.13 7.97
N LYS A 91 11.60 0.45 7.25
CA LYS A 91 11.76 1.70 6.50
C LYS A 91 11.15 1.52 5.10
N LEU A 92 10.13 2.31 4.80
CA LEU A 92 9.42 2.27 3.50
C LEU A 92 9.88 3.36 2.53
N LEU A 93 10.25 4.53 3.05
CA LEU A 93 10.56 5.71 2.25
C LEU A 93 12.00 6.13 2.53
N ASP A 94 12.87 6.04 1.53
CA ASP A 94 14.33 6.21 1.70
C ASP A 94 14.72 7.58 2.31
N HIS A 95 13.96 8.61 1.98
CA HIS A 95 14.19 10.01 2.37
C HIS A 95 13.61 10.38 3.75
N LYS A 96 13.09 9.40 4.51
CA LYS A 96 12.60 9.61 5.88
C LYS A 96 13.10 8.48 6.76
N ASP A 97 13.76 8.78 7.88
CA ASP A 97 14.12 7.77 8.90
C ASP A 97 12.91 7.29 9.71
N ALA A 98 11.71 7.41 9.14
CA ALA A 98 10.48 6.94 9.73
C ALA A 98 10.36 5.42 9.57
N LEU A 99 10.10 4.75 10.69
CA LEU A 99 9.74 3.35 10.74
C LEU A 99 8.23 3.17 10.72
N PHE A 100 7.80 2.09 10.09
CA PHE A 100 6.40 1.76 9.88
C PHE A 100 6.09 0.34 10.35
N THR A 101 4.85 0.15 10.79
CA THR A 101 4.21 -1.16 10.86
C THR A 101 3.28 -1.29 9.66
N VAL A 102 3.42 -2.37 8.91
CA VAL A 102 2.70 -2.61 7.67
C VAL A 102 2.03 -3.96 7.72
N ALA A 103 0.71 -3.98 7.55
CA ALA A 103 -0.07 -5.18 7.35
C ALA A 103 -0.52 -5.24 5.89
N VAL A 104 -0.18 -6.31 5.16
CA VAL A 104 -0.58 -6.46 3.75
C VAL A 104 -1.38 -7.74 3.52
N GLY A 105 -2.41 -7.60 2.69
CA GLY A 105 -3.33 -8.67 2.33
C GLY A 105 -3.65 -8.65 0.83
N GLY A 106 -4.64 -9.45 0.47
CA GLY A 106 -5.20 -9.49 -0.86
C GLY A 106 -6.37 -10.47 -0.92
N LYS A 107 -7.25 -10.27 -1.89
CA LYS A 107 -8.43 -11.12 -2.08
C LYS A 107 -8.64 -11.42 -3.55
N GLU A 108 -9.07 -12.63 -3.80
CA GLU A 108 -9.67 -13.05 -5.06
C GLU A 108 -11.19 -13.10 -4.89
N LYS A 109 -11.92 -12.35 -5.72
CA LYS A 109 -13.37 -12.41 -5.80
C LYS A 109 -13.78 -13.01 -7.14
N LYS A 110 -14.45 -14.16 -7.09
CA LYS A 110 -15.17 -14.70 -8.26
C LYS A 110 -16.46 -13.90 -8.44
N THR A 111 -16.62 -13.23 -9.58
CA THR A 111 -17.79 -12.42 -9.89
C THR A 111 -18.45 -12.91 -11.16
N GLU A 112 -19.78 -12.85 -11.24
CA GLU A 112 -20.47 -12.98 -12.53
C GLU A 112 -20.18 -11.71 -13.35
N LEU A 113 -19.74 -11.89 -14.60
CA LEU A 113 -19.44 -10.79 -15.52
C LEU A 113 -20.64 -10.50 -16.42
N LEU A 114 -21.17 -11.55 -17.05
CA LEU A 114 -22.25 -11.47 -18.02
C LEU A 114 -22.82 -12.87 -18.31
N LYS A 115 -24.05 -12.93 -18.83
CA LYS A 115 -24.68 -14.18 -19.25
C LYS A 115 -24.51 -14.37 -20.75
N VAL A 116 -23.97 -15.50 -21.17
CA VAL A 116 -23.88 -15.90 -22.59
C VAL A 116 -24.77 -17.13 -22.77
N ASN A 117 -25.77 -17.03 -23.64
CA ASN A 117 -26.77 -18.09 -23.89
C ASN A 117 -27.45 -18.58 -22.59
N GLY A 118 -27.86 -17.64 -21.74
CA GLY A 118 -28.52 -17.95 -20.46
C GLY A 118 -27.62 -18.51 -19.35
N LYS A 119 -26.33 -18.76 -19.62
CA LYS A 119 -25.37 -19.28 -18.63
C LYS A 119 -24.46 -18.17 -18.09
N PRO A 120 -24.28 -18.05 -16.77
CA PRO A 120 -23.38 -17.05 -16.20
C PRO A 120 -21.93 -17.34 -16.56
N LYS A 121 -21.21 -16.30 -17.02
CA LYS A 121 -19.75 -16.31 -17.15
C LYS A 121 -19.15 -15.62 -15.95
N TYR A 122 -18.23 -16.32 -15.29
CA TYR A 122 -17.55 -15.80 -14.11
C TYR A 122 -16.15 -15.29 -14.47
N GLY A 123 -15.81 -14.13 -13.93
CA GLY A 123 -14.47 -13.57 -13.90
C GLY A 123 -13.87 -13.67 -12.51
N ARG A 124 -12.56 -13.47 -12.42
CA ARG A 124 -11.84 -13.32 -11.16
C ARG A 124 -11.33 -11.88 -11.08
N ILE A 125 -11.71 -11.18 -10.01
CA ILE A 125 -11.17 -9.86 -9.68
C ILE A 125 -10.21 -10.07 -8.53
N PHE A 126 -8.99 -9.57 -8.68
CA PHE A 126 -7.96 -9.62 -7.65
C PHE A 126 -7.68 -8.20 -7.16
N TYR A 127 -7.47 -8.05 -5.86
CA TYR A 127 -6.89 -6.83 -5.29
C TYR A 127 -5.79 -7.18 -4.30
N CYS A 128 -4.77 -6.33 -4.23
CA CYS A 128 -3.83 -6.25 -3.12
C CYS A 128 -4.28 -5.18 -2.16
N SER A 129 -3.92 -5.31 -0.88
CA SER A 129 -4.23 -4.30 0.11
C SER A 129 -3.15 -4.08 1.17
N ALA A 130 -3.12 -2.86 1.70
CA ALA A 130 -2.16 -2.42 2.70
C ALA A 130 -2.83 -1.57 3.79
N ILE A 131 -2.41 -1.77 5.02
CA ILE A 131 -2.64 -0.90 6.18
C ILE A 131 -1.28 -0.52 6.73
N VAL A 132 -1.10 0.77 7.03
CA VAL A 132 0.19 1.31 7.46
C VAL A 132 0.01 2.20 8.68
N PHE A 133 0.78 1.91 9.72
CA PHE A 133 0.93 2.76 10.89
C PHE A 133 2.36 3.28 10.96
N ASN A 134 2.53 4.54 11.36
CA ASN A 134 3.84 5.05 11.73
C ASN A 134 4.21 4.68 13.18
N VAL A 135 5.38 5.10 13.63
CA VAL A 135 5.88 4.85 14.99
C VAL A 135 4.98 5.39 16.11
N ASN A 136 4.15 6.40 15.81
CA ASN A 136 3.19 6.98 16.75
C ASN A 136 1.82 6.29 16.70
N ASN A 137 1.71 5.14 16.02
CA ASN A 137 0.46 4.42 15.75
C ASN A 137 -0.58 5.25 15.00
N TYR A 138 -0.15 6.28 14.27
CA TYR A 138 -1.05 7.03 13.39
C TYR A 138 -1.27 6.26 12.09
N ASP A 139 -2.55 6.08 11.74
CA ASP A 139 -2.99 5.47 10.48
C ASP A 139 -2.58 6.35 9.30
N CYS A 140 -1.62 5.85 8.51
CA CYS A 140 -1.02 6.60 7.43
C CYS A 140 -1.88 6.64 6.15
N PHE A 141 -2.98 5.90 6.10
CA PHE A 141 -3.97 5.99 5.02
C PHE A 141 -5.23 6.78 5.40
N ASN A 142 -5.29 7.32 6.63
CA ASN A 142 -6.26 8.34 6.98
C ASN A 142 -6.30 9.47 5.92
N PRO A 143 -7.48 9.99 5.54
CA PRO A 143 -7.62 11.03 4.53
C PRO A 143 -6.70 12.25 4.73
N GLU A 144 -6.42 12.62 5.98
CA GLU A 144 -5.60 13.77 6.38
C GLU A 144 -4.08 13.49 6.36
N SER A 145 -3.68 12.22 6.19
CA SER A 145 -2.27 11.83 6.18
C SER A 145 -1.52 12.41 4.98
N LEU A 146 -0.46 13.16 5.25
CA LEU A 146 0.47 13.67 4.24
C LEU A 146 1.35 12.57 3.60
N LEU A 147 1.35 11.35 4.16
CA LEU A 147 2.16 10.23 3.66
C LEU A 147 1.39 9.32 2.69
N LYS A 148 0.07 9.45 2.65
CA LYS A 148 -0.87 8.57 1.94
C LYS A 148 -0.46 8.28 0.49
N GLU A 149 -0.21 9.32 -0.30
CA GLU A 149 0.16 9.16 -1.72
C GLU A 149 1.57 8.57 -1.90
N ALA A 150 2.53 8.95 -1.05
CA ALA A 150 3.88 8.43 -1.12
C ALA A 150 3.91 6.91 -0.82
N LEU A 151 3.17 6.49 0.20
CA LEU A 151 3.03 5.08 0.58
C LEU A 151 2.27 4.27 -0.47
N ALA A 152 1.15 4.80 -0.98
CA ALA A 152 0.41 4.14 -2.06
C ALA A 152 1.30 3.91 -3.30
N ASN A 153 2.07 4.92 -3.69
CA ASN A 153 3.00 4.80 -4.82
C ASN A 153 4.13 3.82 -4.55
N TYR A 154 4.66 3.76 -3.32
CA TYR A 154 5.68 2.78 -2.93
C TYR A 154 5.19 1.35 -3.20
N PHE A 155 4.00 0.99 -2.69
CA PHE A 155 3.46 -0.36 -2.85
C PHE A 155 3.10 -0.69 -4.31
N ILE A 156 2.44 0.24 -5.01
CA ILE A 156 2.04 0.03 -6.41
C ILE A 156 3.27 -0.16 -7.31
N ASN A 157 4.31 0.65 -7.11
CA ASN A 157 5.54 0.51 -7.88
C ASN A 157 6.30 -0.77 -7.53
N GLY A 158 6.33 -1.15 -6.24
CA GLY A 158 6.90 -2.42 -5.80
C GLY A 158 6.23 -3.64 -6.43
N VAL A 159 4.90 -3.65 -6.52
CA VAL A 159 4.15 -4.72 -7.21
C VAL A 159 4.43 -4.74 -8.71
N LYS A 160 4.54 -3.56 -9.36
CA LYS A 160 4.86 -3.48 -10.79
C LYS A 160 6.23 -4.05 -11.13
N THR A 161 7.23 -3.86 -10.28
CA THR A 161 8.59 -4.39 -10.48
C THR A 161 8.73 -5.84 -10.06
N ASN A 162 7.74 -6.39 -9.33
CA ASN A 162 7.78 -7.77 -8.86
C ASN A 162 7.82 -8.78 -10.02
N LYS A 163 8.60 -9.85 -9.82
CA LYS A 163 8.63 -11.01 -10.71
C LYS A 163 7.50 -11.97 -10.34
N LYS A 164 7.01 -12.71 -11.32
CA LYS A 164 6.02 -13.76 -11.06
C LYS A 164 6.70 -14.93 -10.34
N GLY A 165 6.09 -15.38 -9.25
CA GLY A 165 6.55 -16.53 -8.46
C GLY A 165 7.72 -16.21 -7.52
N ASN A 166 7.73 -16.89 -6.38
CA ASN A 166 8.83 -16.89 -5.42
C ASN A 166 8.70 -18.14 -4.56
N LYS A 167 9.52 -19.17 -4.83
CA LYS A 167 9.41 -20.49 -4.18
C LYS A 167 9.55 -20.42 -2.66
N ALA A 168 10.38 -19.52 -2.14
CA ALA A 168 10.55 -19.35 -0.71
C ALA A 168 9.27 -18.78 -0.09
N PHE A 169 8.73 -17.71 -0.68
CA PHE A 169 7.43 -17.15 -0.27
C PHE A 169 6.28 -18.16 -0.38
N GLU A 170 6.20 -18.91 -1.48
CA GLU A 170 5.16 -19.92 -1.70
C GLU A 170 5.22 -21.05 -0.67
N LYS A 171 6.42 -21.40 -0.19
CA LYS A 171 6.59 -22.37 0.90
C LYS A 171 6.06 -21.80 2.22
N GLU A 172 6.46 -20.58 2.56
CA GLU A 172 6.05 -19.93 3.81
C GLU A 172 4.53 -19.73 3.88
N ILE A 173 3.91 -19.26 2.80
CA ILE A 173 2.47 -19.00 2.81
C ILE A 173 1.63 -20.29 2.83
N LYS A 174 2.18 -21.43 2.39
CA LYS A 174 1.50 -22.74 2.42
C LYS A 174 1.59 -23.44 3.78
N ILE A 175 2.69 -23.27 4.53
CA ILE A 175 2.86 -23.86 5.87
C ILE A 175 1.83 -23.30 6.85
N ASP A 176 1.34 -22.10 6.54
CA ASP A 176 0.46 -21.31 7.36
C ASP A 176 -1.05 -21.57 7.09
N TYR A 177 -1.40 -22.50 6.18
CA TYR A 177 -2.76 -23.00 5.88
C TYR A 177 -2.92 -24.47 6.28
#